data_AF-A0A3B1CUM7-F1
#
_entry.id   AF-A0A3B1CUM7-F1
#
_cell.length_a   1.000
_cell.length_b   1.000
_cell.length_c   1.000
_cell.angle_alpha   90.00
_cell.angle_beta   90.00
_cell.angle_gamma   90.00
#
_symmetry.space_group_name_H-M   'P 1'
#
loop_
_entity.id
_entity.type
_entity.pdbx_description
1 polymer ?
#
loop_
_entity_poly.entity_id
_entity_poly.type
_entity_poly.pdbx_seq_one_letter_code
_entity_poly.pdbx_strand_id
1 'polypeptide(L)'
;PSVSGYFSDAGIKIRKTGSVGQLISKIIRMPKILYAAGRERNSIPYQRGYIYFQEFLPDNDFDTRITIIGNRAFGFTRNTRPDDFRASGSGDIDYDLKRIDARCIKIAFETTEKLKTQSLAFDFIFDQKNNPRIVEISYCYQGKAVYNCPGYRDREMNWHAGHVWPEDAILIDLLEAITV
;
A
#
# COMPACT_ATOMS: atom_id res chain seq x y z
N PRO A 1 -0.06 11.21 4.10
CA PRO A 1 1.10 10.92 4.98
C PRO A 1 1.57 12.18 5.72
N SER A 2 1.37 12.26 7.03
CA SER A 2 2.02 13.28 7.84
C SER A 2 3.47 12.84 8.11
N VAL A 3 4.45 13.67 7.73
CA VAL A 3 5.83 13.43 8.16
C VAL A 3 5.88 13.76 9.65
N SER A 4 5.94 12.72 10.48
CA SER A 4 6.12 12.87 11.91
C SER A 4 7.40 13.68 12.18
N GLY A 5 7.31 14.68 13.06
CA GLY A 5 8.46 15.55 13.33
C GLY A 5 9.66 14.74 13.85
N TYR A 6 10.88 15.19 13.59
CA TYR A 6 12.11 14.52 14.05
C TYR A 6 12.13 14.21 15.56
N PHE A 7 11.39 14.99 16.34
CA PHE A 7 11.27 14.86 17.80
C PHE A 7 10.09 14.00 18.28
N SER A 8 9.22 13.56 17.37
CA SER A 8 8.05 12.72 17.71
C SER A 8 8.42 11.40 18.39
N ASP A 9 9.61 10.89 18.13
CA ASP A 9 10.18 9.68 18.72
C ASP A 9 11.42 9.98 19.59
N ALA A 10 11.60 11.22 20.04
CA ALA A 10 12.76 11.65 20.83
C ALA A 10 12.95 10.79 22.09
N GLY A 11 11.87 10.44 22.80
CA GLY A 11 11.92 9.57 23.97
C GLY A 11 12.45 8.17 23.65
N ILE A 12 12.08 7.60 22.50
CA ILE A 12 12.58 6.29 22.04
C ILE A 12 14.06 6.40 21.66
N LYS A 13 14.44 7.47 20.97
CA LYS A 13 15.83 7.74 20.56
C LYS A 13 16.77 7.88 21.75
N ILE A 14 16.33 8.54 22.82
CA ILE A 14 17.09 8.71 24.07
C ILE A 14 17.21 7.35 24.77
N ARG A 15 16.10 6.63 24.97
CA ARG A 15 16.09 5.32 25.64
C ARG A 15 16.97 4.27 24.95
N LYS A 16 17.09 4.32 23.61
CA LYS A 16 17.95 3.42 22.82
C LYS A 16 19.40 3.91 22.68
N THR A 17 19.81 4.99 23.36
CA THR A 17 21.21 5.45 23.35
C THR A 17 21.98 4.75 24.46
N GLY A 18 22.86 3.83 24.10
CA GLY A 18 23.65 3.04 25.05
C GLY A 18 24.99 3.66 25.44
N SER A 19 25.44 4.73 24.77
CA SER A 19 26.72 5.37 25.07
C SER A 19 26.78 6.87 24.75
N VAL A 20 27.72 7.57 25.40
CA VAL A 20 27.99 9.00 25.18
C VAL A 20 28.45 9.25 23.73
N GLY A 21 29.23 8.34 23.14
CA GLY A 21 29.63 8.44 21.73
C GLY A 21 28.44 8.38 20.76
N GLN A 22 27.46 7.51 21.05
CA GLN A 22 26.21 7.47 20.28
C GLN A 22 25.40 8.77 20.43
N LEU A 23 25.35 9.35 21.63
CA LEU A 23 24.69 10.63 21.88
C LEU A 23 25.33 11.76 21.06
N ILE A 24 26.66 11.89 21.10
CA ILE A 24 27.43 12.88 20.33
C ILE A 24 27.19 12.69 18.83
N SER A 25 27.23 11.45 18.33
CA SER A 25 26.97 11.17 16.91
C SER A 25 25.57 11.59 16.44
N LYS A 26 24.55 11.44 17.31
CA LYS A 26 23.17 11.89 17.03
C LYS A 26 23.07 13.40 16.97
N ILE A 27 23.74 14.11 17.88
CA ILE A 27 23.79 15.58 17.89
C ILE A 27 24.46 16.10 16.60
N ILE A 28 25.60 15.51 16.22
CA ILE A 28 26.32 15.89 14.99
C ILE A 28 25.47 15.66 13.74
N ARG A 29 24.70 14.56 13.68
CA ARG A 29 23.84 14.23 12.52
C ARG A 29 22.53 15.03 12.48
N MET A 30 22.08 15.56 13.62
CA MET A 30 20.79 16.21 13.76
C MET A 30 20.57 17.37 12.76
N PRO A 31 21.52 18.31 12.54
CA PRO A 31 21.32 19.39 11.57
C PRO A 31 21.03 18.89 10.15
N LYS A 32 21.77 17.86 9.69
CA LYS A 32 21.56 17.24 8.38
C LYS A 32 20.20 16.58 8.28
N ILE A 33 19.75 15.91 9.33
CA ILE A 33 18.43 15.24 9.36
C ILE A 33 17.31 16.28 9.39
N LEU A 34 17.44 17.34 10.19
CA LEU A 34 16.45 18.43 10.26
C LEU A 34 16.35 19.17 8.92
N TYR A 35 17.49 19.43 8.26
CA TYR A 35 17.52 20.02 6.92
C TYR A 35 16.83 19.13 5.89
N ALA A 36 17.16 17.83 5.86
CA ALA A 36 16.52 16.87 4.98
C ALA A 36 15.00 16.78 5.25
N ALA A 37 14.58 16.67 6.50
CA ALA A 37 13.18 16.60 6.89
C ALA A 37 12.40 17.89 6.55
N GLY A 38 13.01 19.07 6.70
CA GLY A 38 12.43 20.35 6.30
C GLY A 38 12.24 20.44 4.79
N ARG A 39 13.23 19.98 4.01
CA ARG A 39 13.16 19.93 2.55
C ARG A 39 12.06 18.99 2.05
N GLU A 40 11.97 17.78 2.62
CA GLU A 40 10.91 16.80 2.28
C GLU A 40 9.51 17.29 2.70
N ARG A 41 9.39 18.04 3.81
CA ARG A 41 8.11 18.64 4.19
C ARG A 41 7.63 19.67 3.17
N ASN A 42 8.55 20.40 2.55
CA ASN A 42 8.23 21.41 1.54
C ASN A 42 7.97 20.82 0.14
N SER A 43 8.36 19.57 -0.13
CA SER A 43 8.08 18.89 -1.41
C SER A 43 6.70 18.24 -1.48
N ILE A 44 6.05 17.99 -0.34
CA ILE A 44 4.68 17.46 -0.30
C ILE A 44 3.71 18.64 -0.50
N PRO A 45 2.85 18.63 -1.54
CA PRO A 45 1.87 19.68 -1.75
C PRO A 45 0.94 19.81 -0.54
N TYR A 46 0.60 21.04 -0.18
CA TYR A 46 -0.39 21.30 0.87
C TYR A 46 -1.78 20.83 0.39
N GLN A 47 -2.13 19.59 0.72
CA GLN A 47 -3.46 19.05 0.52
C GLN A 47 -4.40 19.57 1.62
N ARG A 48 -4.83 20.84 1.52
CA ARG A 48 -5.68 21.53 2.52
C ARG A 48 -6.83 22.26 1.84
N GLY A 49 -7.97 22.35 2.54
CA GLY A 49 -9.07 23.23 2.16
C GLY A 49 -9.96 22.73 1.01
N TYR A 50 -9.91 21.44 0.67
CA TYR A 50 -10.81 20.83 -0.30
C TYR A 50 -11.39 19.52 0.23
N ILE A 51 -12.49 19.10 -0.38
CA ILE A 51 -13.19 17.84 -0.11
C ILE A 51 -13.48 17.19 -1.45
N TYR A 52 -13.29 15.88 -1.55
CA TYR A 52 -13.74 15.10 -2.69
C TYR A 52 -15.11 14.49 -2.40
N PHE A 53 -16.03 14.67 -3.34
CA PHE A 53 -17.31 13.97 -3.35
C PHE A 53 -17.26 12.93 -4.46
N GLN A 54 -17.65 11.71 -4.13
CA GLN A 54 -17.75 10.59 -5.05
C GLN A 54 -19.18 10.07 -5.03
N GLU A 55 -19.63 9.52 -6.14
CA GLU A 55 -20.89 8.80 -6.18
C GLU A 55 -20.84 7.61 -5.20
N PHE A 56 -21.90 7.44 -4.42
CA PHE A 56 -22.03 6.30 -3.53
C PHE A 56 -22.57 5.09 -4.32
N LEU A 57 -21.79 4.00 -4.33
CA LEU A 57 -22.19 2.74 -4.96
C LEU A 57 -22.69 1.79 -3.87
N PRO A 58 -24.03 1.55 -3.76
CA PRO A 58 -24.60 0.69 -2.74
C PRO A 58 -24.31 -0.79 -3.00
N ASP A 59 -24.78 -1.66 -2.11
CA ASP A 59 -24.81 -3.13 -2.29
C ASP A 59 -23.44 -3.80 -2.47
N ASN A 60 -22.42 -3.25 -1.83
CA ASN A 60 -21.10 -3.85 -1.72
C ASN A 60 -20.84 -4.31 -0.27
N ASP A 61 -20.82 -5.62 -0.06
CA ASP A 61 -20.52 -6.23 1.27
C ASP A 61 -19.01 -6.29 1.57
N PHE A 62 -18.19 -5.98 0.58
CA PHE A 62 -16.73 -5.96 0.68
C PHE A 62 -16.13 -5.09 -0.41
N ASP A 63 -14.87 -4.70 -0.22
CA ASP A 63 -14.02 -4.29 -1.33
C ASP A 63 -13.05 -5.42 -1.72
N THR A 64 -12.61 -5.40 -2.97
CA THR A 64 -11.52 -6.26 -3.45
C THR A 64 -10.23 -5.44 -3.48
N ARG A 65 -9.26 -5.81 -2.65
CA ARG A 65 -7.94 -5.20 -2.66
C ARG A 65 -6.98 -5.98 -3.53
N ILE A 66 -6.43 -5.33 -4.54
CA ILE A 66 -5.38 -5.86 -5.41
C ILE A 66 -4.09 -5.07 -5.16
N THR A 67 -3.00 -5.74 -4.86
CA THR A 67 -1.66 -5.14 -4.76
C THR A 67 -0.81 -5.65 -5.90
N ILE A 68 -0.40 -4.74 -6.78
CA ILE A 68 0.56 -5.01 -7.85
C ILE A 68 1.96 -4.75 -7.32
N ILE A 69 2.87 -5.69 -7.54
CA ILE A 69 4.31 -5.55 -7.32
C ILE A 69 5.03 -6.16 -8.52
N GLY A 70 5.62 -5.32 -9.36
CA GLY A 70 6.22 -5.72 -10.63
C GLY A 70 5.19 -6.43 -11.51
N ASN A 71 5.44 -7.70 -11.81
CA ASN A 71 4.55 -8.53 -12.62
C ASN A 71 3.61 -9.43 -11.79
N ARG A 72 3.45 -9.14 -10.50
CA ARG A 72 2.71 -9.98 -9.55
C ARG A 72 1.50 -9.23 -9.00
N ALA A 73 0.33 -9.85 -9.03
CA ALA A 73 -0.91 -9.33 -8.44
C ALA A 73 -1.37 -10.19 -7.27
N PHE A 74 -1.29 -9.62 -6.08
CA PHE A 74 -1.80 -10.22 -4.84
C PHE A 74 -3.21 -9.68 -4.59
N GLY A 75 -4.14 -10.55 -4.19
CA GLY A 75 -5.53 -10.13 -4.02
C GLY A 75 -6.18 -10.76 -2.80
N PHE A 76 -7.07 -10.00 -2.17
CA PHE A 76 -7.94 -10.43 -1.09
C PHE A 76 -9.17 -9.51 -1.03
N THR A 77 -10.21 -9.90 -0.31
CA THR A 77 -11.36 -9.04 -0.05
C THR A 77 -11.36 -8.56 1.39
N ARG A 78 -11.88 -7.35 1.65
CA ARG A 78 -12.12 -6.84 3.00
C ARG A 78 -13.61 -6.63 3.19
N ASN A 79 -14.21 -7.33 4.15
CA ASN A 79 -15.65 -7.21 4.37
C ASN A 79 -15.98 -5.89 5.07
N THR A 80 -17.16 -5.36 4.79
CA THR A 80 -17.74 -4.26 5.54
C THR A 80 -18.10 -4.70 6.95
N ARG A 81 -18.22 -3.74 7.87
CA ARG A 81 -18.70 -4.04 9.24
C ARG A 81 -20.23 -4.13 9.21
N PRO A 82 -20.84 -4.85 10.18
CA PRO A 82 -22.29 -4.79 10.35
C PRO A 82 -22.77 -3.34 10.47
N ASP A 83 -23.81 -3.00 9.70
CA ASP A 83 -24.43 -1.67 9.63
C ASP A 83 -23.47 -0.52 9.21
N ASP A 84 -22.38 -0.83 8.49
CA ASP A 84 -21.41 0.14 7.95
C ASP A 84 -21.08 -0.20 6.49
N PHE A 85 -20.97 0.79 5.60
CA PHE A 85 -20.58 0.55 4.21
C PHE A 85 -19.05 0.49 4.02
N ARG A 86 -18.27 0.78 5.08
CA ARG A 86 -16.81 0.87 5.00
C ARG A 86 -16.15 -0.48 5.25
N ALA A 87 -15.39 -0.95 4.26
CA ALA A 87 -14.53 -2.12 4.37
C ALA A 87 -13.13 -1.78 4.94
N SER A 88 -12.55 -0.64 4.55
CA SER A 88 -11.23 -0.23 5.05
C SER A 88 -11.22 -0.06 6.56
N GLY A 89 -10.26 -0.72 7.22
CA GLY A 89 -10.13 -0.73 8.68
C GLY A 89 -11.11 -1.65 9.41
N SER A 90 -11.93 -2.47 8.71
CA SER A 90 -12.76 -3.49 9.36
C SER A 90 -11.93 -4.54 10.09
N GLY A 91 -10.77 -4.88 9.52
CA GLY A 91 -9.91 -5.96 10.00
C GLY A 91 -10.40 -7.35 9.58
N ASP A 92 -11.54 -7.44 8.91
CA ASP A 92 -12.10 -8.67 8.38
C ASP A 92 -11.61 -8.88 6.93
N ILE A 93 -10.61 -9.74 6.78
CA ILE A 93 -9.94 -10.02 5.51
C ILE A 93 -10.20 -11.47 5.12
N ASP A 94 -10.66 -11.69 3.90
CA ASP A 94 -10.86 -13.00 3.31
C ASP A 94 -9.91 -13.20 2.11
N TYR A 95 -9.21 -14.34 2.12
CA TYR A 95 -8.20 -14.73 1.14
C TYR A 95 -8.71 -15.78 0.13
N ASP A 96 -10.02 -16.08 0.10
CA ASP A 96 -10.61 -16.96 -0.90
C ASP A 96 -10.50 -16.35 -2.30
N LEU A 97 -9.72 -17.01 -3.15
CA LEU A 97 -9.46 -16.61 -4.53
C LEU A 97 -10.73 -16.57 -5.39
N LYS A 98 -11.78 -17.32 -5.02
CA LYS A 98 -13.06 -17.33 -5.73
C LYS A 98 -13.81 -16.00 -5.57
N ARG A 99 -13.51 -15.23 -4.53
CA ARG A 99 -14.10 -13.90 -4.28
C ARG A 99 -13.44 -12.80 -5.10
N ILE A 100 -12.30 -13.08 -5.74
CA ILE A 100 -11.51 -12.09 -6.46
C ILE A 100 -11.91 -12.10 -7.94
N ASP A 101 -12.54 -11.03 -8.40
CA ASP A 101 -12.85 -10.87 -9.81
C ASP A 101 -11.58 -10.60 -10.62
N ALA A 102 -11.34 -11.45 -11.63
CA ALA A 102 -10.20 -11.34 -12.54
C ALA A 102 -10.15 -9.99 -13.30
N ARG A 103 -11.29 -9.32 -13.49
CA ARG A 103 -11.37 -7.99 -14.12
C ARG A 103 -10.66 -6.93 -13.26
N CYS A 104 -10.72 -7.04 -11.93
CA CYS A 104 -9.99 -6.13 -11.03
C CYS A 104 -8.48 -6.26 -11.21
N ILE A 105 -7.97 -7.48 -11.34
CA ILE A 105 -6.54 -7.75 -11.56
C ILE A 105 -6.07 -7.15 -12.89
N LYS A 106 -6.84 -7.37 -13.97
CA LYS A 106 -6.53 -6.78 -15.28
C LYS A 106 -6.47 -5.25 -15.24
N ILE A 107 -7.49 -4.63 -14.65
CA ILE A 107 -7.55 -3.17 -14.51
C ILE A 107 -6.37 -2.65 -13.66
N ALA A 108 -5.99 -3.36 -12.60
CA ALA A 108 -4.85 -2.99 -11.76
C ALA A 108 -3.52 -3.02 -12.54
N PHE A 109 -3.25 -4.08 -13.33
CA PHE A 109 -2.08 -4.13 -14.20
C PHE A 109 -2.09 -3.02 -15.26
N GLU A 110 -3.21 -2.81 -15.96
CA GLU A 110 -3.32 -1.73 -16.96
C GLU A 110 -3.11 -0.34 -16.34
N THR A 111 -3.61 -0.14 -15.11
CA THR A 111 -3.50 1.14 -14.41
C THR A 111 -2.07 1.39 -13.91
N THR A 112 -1.40 0.38 -13.36
CA THR A 112 0.02 0.50 -12.99
C THR A 112 0.92 0.81 -14.18
N GLU A 113 0.67 0.21 -15.34
CA GLU A 113 1.39 0.51 -16.58
C GLU A 113 1.18 1.96 -17.03
N LYS A 114 -0.07 2.43 -17.06
CA LYS A 114 -0.41 3.82 -17.41
C LYS A 114 0.24 4.82 -16.45
N LEU A 115 0.29 4.50 -15.16
CA LEU A 115 0.91 5.34 -14.12
C LEU A 115 2.43 5.18 -14.05
N LYS A 116 3.01 4.20 -14.74
CA LYS A 116 4.44 3.84 -14.70
C LYS A 116 4.94 3.58 -13.27
N THR A 117 4.15 2.83 -12.50
CA THR A 117 4.47 2.45 -11.12
C THR A 117 4.77 0.96 -11.02
N GLN A 118 5.74 0.60 -10.16
CA GLN A 118 6.12 -0.79 -9.92
C GLN A 118 5.32 -1.43 -8.77
N SER A 119 4.95 -0.65 -7.76
CA SER A 119 4.21 -1.13 -6.60
C SER A 119 3.04 -0.20 -6.32
N LEU A 120 1.82 -0.75 -6.33
CA LEU A 120 0.60 0.00 -6.10
C LEU A 120 -0.53 -0.92 -5.65
N ALA A 121 -1.25 -0.53 -4.62
CA ALA A 121 -2.46 -1.21 -4.20
C ALA A 121 -3.72 -0.45 -4.64
N PHE A 122 -4.77 -1.20 -4.91
CA PHE A 122 -6.03 -0.76 -5.48
C PHE A 122 -7.17 -1.34 -4.66
N ASP A 123 -8.16 -0.52 -4.35
CA ASP A 123 -9.41 -0.96 -3.75
C ASP A 123 -10.52 -0.84 -4.78
N PHE A 124 -11.18 -1.97 -5.05
CA PHE A 124 -12.26 -2.08 -6.00
C PHE A 124 -13.58 -2.35 -5.31
N ILE A 125 -14.62 -1.70 -5.80
CA ILE A 125 -16.03 -2.03 -5.55
C ILE A 125 -16.76 -2.14 -6.89
N PHE A 126 -18.02 -2.53 -6.87
CA PHE A 126 -18.82 -2.74 -8.07
C PHE A 126 -19.97 -1.74 -8.18
N ASP A 127 -20.22 -1.28 -9.40
CA ASP A 127 -21.44 -0.52 -9.71
C ASP A 127 -22.65 -1.45 -9.90
N GLN A 128 -23.84 -0.87 -10.06
CA GLN A 128 -25.10 -1.61 -10.20
C GLN A 128 -25.17 -2.46 -11.48
N LYS A 129 -24.28 -2.23 -12.45
CA LYS A 129 -24.12 -3.05 -13.66
C LYS A 129 -23.02 -4.10 -13.48
N ASN A 130 -22.55 -4.30 -12.26
CA ASN A 130 -21.48 -5.20 -11.89
C ASN A 130 -20.14 -4.90 -12.62
N ASN A 131 -19.86 -3.63 -12.90
CA ASN A 131 -18.54 -3.22 -13.39
C ASN A 131 -17.63 -2.85 -12.22
N PRO A 132 -16.37 -3.31 -12.22
CA PRO A 132 -15.39 -2.94 -11.22
C PRO A 132 -15.04 -1.45 -11.33
N ARG A 133 -14.98 -0.76 -10.19
CA ARG A 133 -14.62 0.65 -10.03
C ARG A 133 -13.50 0.77 -9.00
N ILE A 134 -12.42 1.46 -9.36
CA ILE A 134 -11.37 1.82 -8.41
C ILE A 134 -11.88 2.97 -7.54
N VAL A 135 -11.89 2.78 -6.22
CA VAL A 135 -12.24 3.85 -5.25
C VAL A 135 -11.02 4.45 -4.60
N GLU A 136 -9.96 3.66 -4.41
CA GLU A 136 -8.70 4.12 -3.84
C GLU A 136 -7.53 3.46 -4.55
N ILE A 137 -6.44 4.23 -4.73
CA ILE A 137 -5.11 3.69 -4.99
C ILE A 137 -4.17 4.16 -3.88
N SER A 138 -3.24 3.30 -3.46
CA SER A 138 -2.30 3.63 -2.41
C SER A 138 -0.94 2.99 -2.64
N TYR A 139 0.11 3.81 -2.55
CA TYR A 139 1.50 3.34 -2.58
C TYR A 139 1.93 2.70 -1.25
N CYS A 140 1.10 2.80 -0.21
CA CYS A 140 1.32 2.19 1.09
C CYS A 140 0.26 1.11 1.37
N TYR A 141 0.70 -0.01 1.92
CA TYR A 141 -0.18 -1.11 2.30
C TYR A 141 0.43 -1.93 3.43
N GLN A 142 -0.38 -2.75 4.10
CA GLN A 142 0.09 -3.60 5.18
C GLN A 142 0.77 -4.84 4.60
N GLY A 143 2.09 -4.96 4.80
CA GLY A 143 2.88 -6.05 4.20
C GLY A 143 2.38 -7.45 4.60
N LYS A 144 1.99 -7.63 5.87
CA LYS A 144 1.42 -8.90 6.37
C LYS A 144 0.13 -9.30 5.64
N ALA A 145 -0.72 -8.35 5.26
CA ALA A 145 -1.94 -8.66 4.53
C ALA A 145 -1.63 -9.20 3.14
N VAL A 146 -0.60 -8.69 2.47
CA VAL A 146 -0.11 -9.19 1.18
C VAL A 146 0.56 -10.56 1.33
N TYR A 147 1.45 -10.71 2.32
CA TYR A 147 2.14 -11.98 2.59
C TYR A 147 1.15 -13.14 2.82
N ASN A 148 0.07 -12.89 3.55
CA ASN A 148 -0.95 -13.90 3.83
C ASN A 148 -1.73 -14.37 2.59
N CYS A 149 -1.63 -13.69 1.44
CA CYS A 149 -2.21 -14.19 0.20
C CYS A 149 -1.61 -15.56 -0.12
N PRO A 150 -2.42 -16.57 -0.53
CA PRO A 150 -1.93 -17.92 -0.80
C PRO A 150 -1.06 -18.02 -2.06
N GLY A 151 -0.89 -16.92 -2.79
CA GLY A 151 -0.19 -16.81 -4.04
C GLY A 151 -0.50 -15.49 -4.75
N TYR A 152 -0.12 -15.40 -6.01
CA TYR A 152 -0.39 -14.25 -6.87
C TYR A 152 -0.76 -14.67 -8.29
N ARG A 153 -1.37 -13.75 -9.05
CA ARG A 153 -1.49 -13.87 -10.50
C ARG A 153 -0.41 -13.07 -11.21
N ASP A 154 0.15 -13.59 -12.29
CA ASP A 154 1.00 -12.80 -13.18
C ASP A 154 0.19 -11.97 -14.20
N ARG A 155 0.88 -11.22 -15.06
CA ARG A 155 0.26 -10.39 -16.11
C ARG A 155 -0.54 -11.23 -17.12
N GLU A 156 -0.08 -12.45 -17.36
CA GLU A 156 -0.71 -13.44 -18.24
C GLU A 156 -1.87 -14.18 -17.55
N MET A 157 -2.19 -13.80 -16.31
CA MET A 157 -3.24 -14.37 -15.46
C MET A 157 -2.97 -15.80 -14.97
N ASN A 158 -1.75 -16.31 -15.11
CA ASN A 158 -1.36 -17.59 -14.52
C ASN A 158 -1.29 -17.47 -13.00
N TRP A 159 -1.69 -18.54 -12.31
CA TRP A 159 -1.65 -18.61 -10.86
C TRP A 159 -0.32 -19.17 -10.37
N HIS A 160 0.31 -18.47 -9.44
CA HIS A 160 1.54 -18.87 -8.76
C HIS A 160 1.24 -19.04 -7.28
N ALA A 161 1.28 -20.28 -6.79
CA ALA A 161 1.03 -20.57 -5.38
C ALA A 161 2.27 -20.26 -4.52
N GLY A 162 2.04 -19.82 -3.28
CA GLY A 162 3.08 -19.55 -2.30
C GLY A 162 3.02 -18.13 -1.76
N HIS A 163 3.28 -18.00 -0.46
CA HIS A 163 3.37 -16.70 0.20
C HIS A 163 4.66 -15.99 -0.21
N VAL A 164 4.56 -14.71 -0.53
CA VAL A 164 5.69 -13.85 -0.88
C VAL A 164 5.60 -12.57 -0.07
N TRP A 165 6.68 -12.21 0.62
CA TRP A 165 6.74 -10.90 1.27
C TRP A 165 6.78 -9.81 0.19
N PRO A 166 5.95 -8.76 0.30
CA PRO A 166 5.97 -7.69 -0.68
C PRO A 166 7.33 -6.99 -0.77
N GLU A 167 8.06 -6.89 0.34
CA GLU A 167 9.42 -6.36 0.39
C GLU A 167 10.40 -7.21 -0.43
N ASP A 168 10.30 -8.54 -0.33
CA ASP A 168 11.11 -9.47 -1.11
C ASP A 168 10.76 -9.40 -2.59
N ALA A 169 9.48 -9.32 -2.93
CA ALA A 169 9.01 -9.16 -4.30
C ALA A 169 9.58 -7.88 -4.96
N ILE A 170 9.60 -6.76 -4.24
CA ILE A 170 10.21 -5.50 -4.69
C ILE A 170 11.72 -5.67 -4.87
N LEU A 171 12.39 -6.31 -3.91
CA LEU A 171 13.85 -6.52 -3.96
C LEU A 171 14.25 -7.41 -5.14
N ILE A 172 13.50 -8.48 -5.39
CA ILE A 172 13.74 -9.38 -6.54
C ILE A 172 13.67 -8.59 -7.85
N ASP A 173 12.61 -7.80 -8.06
CA ASP A 173 12.48 -6.98 -9.27
C ASP A 173 13.63 -5.98 -9.42
N LEU A 174 14.08 -5.37 -8.31
CA LEU A 174 15.21 -4.45 -8.31
C LEU A 174 16.50 -5.17 -8.73
N LEU A 175 16.76 -6.35 -8.17
CA LEU A 175 17.95 -7.14 -8.48
C LEU A 175 17.95 -7.58 -9.94
N GLU A 176 16.82 -8.06 -10.45
CA GLU A 176 16.66 -8.44 -11.85
C GLU A 176 16.95 -7.26 -12.78
N ALA A 177 16.43 -6.07 -12.48
CA ALA A 177 16.63 -4.85 -13.28
C ALA A 177 18.09 -4.36 -13.35
N ILE A 178 18.96 -4.74 -12.41
CA ILE A 178 20.37 -4.34 -12.40
C ILE A 178 21.34 -5.45 -12.87
N THR A 179 20.86 -6.69 -12.97
CA THR A 179 21.65 -7.82 -13.48
C THR A 179 21.50 -8.07 -14.98
N VAL A 180 20.54 -7.39 -15.62
CA VAL A 180 20.34 -7.34 -17.07
C VAL A 180 21.16 -6.21 -17.67
#